data_AF-A0A7S3Y5V7-F1
#
_entry.id   AF-A0A7S3Y5V7-F1
#
_cell.length_a   1.000
_cell.length_b   1.000
_cell.length_c   1.000
_cell.angle_alpha   90.00
_cell.angle_beta   90.00
_cell.angle_gamma   90.00
#
_symmetry.space_group_name_H-M   'P 1'
#
loop_
_entity.id
_entity.type
_entity.pdbx_description
1 polymer ?
#
loop_
_entity_poly.entity_id
_entity_poly.type
_entity_poly.pdbx_seq_one_letter_code
_entity_poly.pdbx_strand_id
1 'polypeptide(L)'
;MDSLLSLGTVALLILGLWFVYSLIGMQLFKGTFYSCSDENFPAGGYRYGTMNENGDYITPPCSGTFINATTGQEVTRNFEWTNALYHFDHIFSSMEAVFFLGTLEGWQLPLFSAMDMTPDHDTGPAPHNSRWAFLFFAAGAALFGMYTVNLFVAAVFESFVESTSYTDEGLRLSGPQRIMLLYEARLNSVRPVRGAHPIGTENKLCRAIHRVGRHTAFTNAVVLVLLANGLALALSHAGQPAALTTLQTDLDFFFSFFYVGEAAIKIITLGTHTYFLSKAHLFDFTVTVLSLYGTLKTLAAPCGYQAQIFLELVVALRVFRTMGLIKFFEPLRQITICIIYPLPKLINVFLLMLVGIFIWATVGHLVFAGVDYGSSFANFDNLLMALQLMVVCTSGEYSGYLETTLEQYNVHGVPHWLVALFFSSFYLAMSFLLVNMFVMFIIQTFELLKMESANMSIEELIPTYQEVWSKYDPNATGLLPPHRLTDLLLDLPEEIGVGPHDPYLYLVHLVDRLEAQPSYDYSFHRTLISICTIACYPDHLAPEMETSEDLFLLFRKAWAIVVLQGFLRRQVLRRRAHRPPGGGGSPHASFRLRALAAAGRSSAHHLGKQLHRTGSHSSGGGGGKGEGEGDPGGAPEG
;
A
#
# COMPACT_ATOMS: atom_id res chain seq x y z
N MET A 1 15.59 2.94 21.30
CA MET A 1 16.57 1.97 21.87
C MET A 1 15.87 0.68 22.27
N ASP A 2 14.61 0.76 22.69
CA ASP A 2 13.82 -0.39 23.18
C ASP A 2 13.54 -1.43 22.09
N SER A 3 13.32 -0.99 20.84
CA SER A 3 13.27 -1.84 19.64
C SER A 3 14.48 -2.75 19.47
N LEU A 4 15.69 -2.26 19.75
CA LEU A 4 16.91 -3.05 19.60
C LEU A 4 17.04 -4.12 20.69
N LEU A 5 16.43 -3.89 21.86
CA LEU A 5 16.45 -4.83 22.97
C LEU A 5 15.54 -6.03 22.69
N SER A 6 14.31 -5.80 22.21
CA SER A 6 13.38 -6.87 21.82
C SER A 6 13.88 -7.63 20.58
N LEU A 7 14.49 -6.94 19.62
CA LEU A 7 15.14 -7.60 18.49
C LEU A 7 16.37 -8.40 18.91
N GLY A 8 17.13 -7.91 19.90
CA GLY A 8 18.29 -8.59 20.46
C GLY A 8 17.94 -9.92 21.11
N THR A 9 16.82 -10.01 21.83
CA THR A 9 16.39 -11.28 22.45
C THR A 9 16.00 -12.32 21.40
N VAL A 10 15.28 -11.91 20.36
CA VAL A 10 14.92 -12.78 19.24
C VAL A 10 16.15 -13.24 18.47
N ALA A 11 17.09 -12.34 18.19
CA ALA A 11 18.36 -12.68 17.55
C ALA A 11 19.18 -13.68 18.37
N LEU A 12 19.24 -13.51 19.70
CA LEU A 12 19.93 -14.45 20.59
C LEU A 12 19.26 -15.83 20.60
N LEU A 13 17.93 -15.89 20.54
CA LEU A 13 17.19 -17.13 20.43
C LEU A 13 17.48 -17.85 19.11
N ILE A 14 17.49 -17.13 17.99
CA ILE A 14 17.83 -17.69 16.67
C ILE A 14 19.27 -18.20 16.65
N LEU A 15 20.23 -17.41 17.13
CA LEU A 15 21.64 -17.83 17.23
C LEU A 15 21.81 -19.06 18.13
N GLY A 16 21.06 -19.13 19.23
CA GLY A 16 21.05 -20.31 20.11
C GLY A 16 20.53 -21.56 19.42
N LEU A 17 19.45 -21.45 18.65
CA LEU A 17 18.90 -22.57 17.87
C LEU A 17 19.86 -23.01 16.75
N TRP A 18 20.47 -22.05 16.03
CA TRP A 18 21.49 -22.33 15.02
C TRP A 18 22.71 -23.02 15.62
N PHE A 19 23.15 -22.60 16.80
CA PHE A 19 24.26 -23.21 17.50
C PHE A 19 23.98 -24.68 17.86
N VAL A 20 22.82 -24.98 18.43
CA VAL A 20 22.43 -26.36 18.76
C VAL A 20 22.34 -27.22 17.50
N TYR A 21 21.74 -26.69 16.44
CA TYR A 21 21.60 -27.41 15.18
C TYR A 21 22.95 -27.65 14.48
N SER A 22 23.88 -26.69 14.60
CA SER A 22 25.27 -26.83 14.14
C SER A 22 25.99 -27.94 14.89
N LEU A 23 25.84 -28.03 16.22
CA LEU A 23 26.42 -29.14 17.00
C LEU A 23 25.89 -30.49 16.55
N ILE A 24 24.60 -30.60 16.23
CA ILE A 24 24.01 -31.83 15.67
C ILE A 24 24.65 -32.14 14.31
N GLY A 25 24.76 -31.16 13.42
CA GLY A 25 25.40 -31.32 12.11
C GLY A 25 26.85 -31.79 12.22
N MET A 26 27.64 -31.24 13.16
CA MET A 26 29.00 -31.70 13.43
C MET A 26 29.06 -33.17 13.85
N GLN A 27 28.15 -33.63 14.70
CA GLN A 27 28.13 -35.05 15.12
C GLN A 27 27.78 -35.99 13.96
N LEU A 28 27.02 -35.50 12.98
CA LEU A 28 26.56 -36.31 11.84
C LEU A 28 27.55 -36.33 10.67
N PHE A 29 28.25 -35.23 10.41
CA PHE A 29 28.96 -35.01 9.14
C PHE A 29 30.45 -34.70 9.27
N LYS A 30 30.99 -34.62 10.49
CA LYS A 30 32.41 -34.29 10.71
C LYS A 30 33.34 -35.27 10.00
N GLY A 31 34.25 -34.74 9.18
CA GLY A 31 35.29 -35.50 8.50
C GLY A 31 34.84 -36.19 7.20
N THR A 32 33.59 -35.99 6.75
CA THR A 32 32.99 -36.79 5.68
C THR A 32 32.85 -36.08 4.32
N PHE A 33 33.16 -34.77 4.25
CA PHE A 33 32.92 -33.94 3.05
C PHE A 33 34.17 -33.78 2.17
N TYR A 34 35.13 -34.69 2.29
CA TYR A 34 36.37 -34.65 1.52
C TYR A 34 36.15 -35.22 0.12
N SER A 35 36.75 -34.57 -0.87
CA SER A 35 36.74 -35.01 -2.27
C SER A 35 38.13 -34.86 -2.86
N CYS A 36 38.48 -35.74 -3.80
CA CYS A 36 39.75 -35.65 -4.50
C CYS A 36 39.59 -34.65 -5.66
N SER A 37 40.60 -33.79 -5.86
CA SER A 37 40.65 -32.81 -6.96
C SER A 37 40.77 -33.44 -8.36
N ASP A 38 40.89 -34.77 -8.47
CA ASP A 38 40.85 -35.51 -9.72
C ASP A 38 39.40 -35.70 -10.20
N GLU A 39 39.02 -35.05 -11.31
CA GLU A 39 37.70 -35.19 -11.94
C GLU A 39 37.36 -36.63 -12.34
N ASN A 40 38.37 -37.49 -12.55
CA ASN A 40 38.18 -38.89 -12.93
C ASN A 40 38.26 -39.85 -11.72
N PHE A 41 38.23 -39.34 -10.50
CA PHE A 41 38.26 -40.18 -9.31
C PHE A 41 37.00 -41.06 -9.22
N PRO A 42 37.12 -42.37 -8.92
CA PRO A 42 35.97 -43.26 -8.90
C PRO A 42 34.97 -42.88 -7.80
N ALA A 43 33.71 -42.68 -8.19
CA ALA A 43 32.60 -42.39 -7.27
C ALA A 43 32.38 -43.56 -6.29
N GLY A 44 32.47 -43.29 -4.99
CA GLY A 44 32.38 -44.33 -3.94
C GLY A 44 33.50 -45.37 -3.95
N GLY A 45 34.55 -45.13 -4.73
CA GLY A 45 35.74 -45.97 -4.77
C GLY A 45 36.87 -45.38 -3.95
N TYR A 46 37.90 -46.18 -3.74
CA TYR A 46 39.20 -45.72 -3.26
C TYR A 46 40.26 -46.07 -4.33
N ARG A 47 41.33 -45.29 -4.41
CA ARG A 47 42.52 -45.61 -5.21
C ARG A 47 43.64 -45.93 -4.23
N TYR A 48 44.23 -47.12 -4.33
CA TYR A 48 45.37 -47.49 -3.47
C TYR A 48 46.58 -46.64 -3.84
N GLY A 49 47.10 -45.88 -2.87
CA GLY A 49 48.40 -45.22 -3.00
C GLY A 49 49.53 -46.25 -2.94
N THR A 50 50.65 -46.01 -3.63
CA THR A 50 51.84 -46.88 -3.54
C THR A 50 52.71 -46.44 -2.38
N MET A 51 53.03 -47.33 -1.43
CA MET A 51 53.89 -47.03 -0.27
C MET A 51 55.35 -47.45 -0.53
N ASN A 52 56.29 -46.71 0.06
CA ASN A 52 57.69 -47.11 0.21
C ASN A 52 57.83 -48.19 1.27
N GLU A 53 58.98 -48.88 1.30
CA GLU A 53 59.35 -49.85 2.34
C GLU A 53 59.33 -49.26 3.78
N ASN A 54 59.38 -47.93 3.90
CA ASN A 54 59.32 -47.18 5.16
C ASN A 54 57.90 -46.83 5.62
N GLY A 55 56.86 -47.15 4.84
CA GLY A 55 55.46 -46.81 5.15
C GLY A 55 55.01 -45.43 4.66
N ASP A 56 55.88 -44.65 4.00
CA ASP A 56 55.53 -43.37 3.39
C ASP A 56 54.90 -43.55 2.00
N TYR A 57 53.87 -42.78 1.66
CA TYR A 57 53.27 -42.82 0.32
C TYR A 57 54.23 -42.25 -0.75
N ILE A 58 54.60 -43.08 -1.74
CA ILE A 58 55.28 -42.68 -2.99
C ILE A 58 54.28 -41.97 -3.90
N THR A 59 53.06 -42.51 -4.01
CA THR A 59 51.92 -41.85 -4.67
C THR A 59 50.76 -41.84 -3.66
N PRO A 60 50.29 -40.67 -3.21
CA PRO A 60 49.14 -40.60 -2.33
C PRO A 60 47.87 -41.05 -3.06
N PRO A 61 46.85 -41.57 -2.34
CA PRO A 61 45.65 -42.17 -2.94
C PRO A 61 44.88 -41.23 -3.89
N CYS A 62 44.91 -39.91 -3.69
CA CYS A 62 44.30 -38.93 -4.60
C CYS A 62 45.19 -38.59 -5.81
N SER A 63 46.51 -38.74 -5.70
CA SER A 63 47.44 -38.52 -6.82
C SER A 63 47.46 -39.72 -7.76
N GLY A 64 47.74 -39.48 -9.04
CA GLY A 64 47.74 -40.54 -10.05
C GLY A 64 48.74 -40.28 -11.18
N THR A 65 49.24 -41.36 -11.76
CA THR A 65 49.99 -41.36 -13.02
C THR A 65 49.01 -41.53 -14.18
N PHE A 66 48.98 -40.56 -15.09
CA PHE A 66 48.09 -40.58 -16.25
C PHE A 66 48.92 -40.65 -17.54
N ILE A 67 48.54 -41.53 -18.46
CA ILE A 67 49.16 -41.57 -19.78
C ILE A 67 48.54 -40.44 -20.62
N ASN A 68 49.35 -39.46 -21.03
CA ASN A 68 48.89 -38.36 -21.86
C ASN A 68 48.43 -38.91 -23.22
N ALA A 69 47.15 -38.74 -23.55
CA ALA A 69 46.52 -39.24 -24.77
C ALA A 69 47.20 -38.76 -26.08
N THR A 70 47.95 -37.66 -26.03
CA THR A 70 48.66 -37.10 -27.21
C THR A 70 50.12 -37.52 -27.33
N THR A 71 50.82 -37.80 -26.22
CA THR A 71 52.27 -38.09 -26.24
C THR A 71 52.61 -39.51 -25.79
N GLY A 72 51.65 -40.26 -25.24
CA GLY A 72 51.87 -41.60 -24.69
C GLY A 72 52.80 -41.64 -23.48
N GLN A 73 53.22 -40.49 -22.95
CA GLN A 73 54.04 -40.40 -21.75
C GLN A 73 53.18 -40.42 -20.49
N GLU A 74 53.66 -41.13 -19.47
CA GLU A 74 53.13 -41.06 -18.12
C GLU A 74 53.45 -39.69 -17.51
N VAL A 75 52.42 -38.92 -17.22
CA VAL A 75 52.48 -37.65 -16.51
C VAL A 75 51.82 -37.87 -15.16
N THR A 76 52.61 -37.75 -14.10
CA THR A 76 52.08 -37.70 -12.73
C THR A 76 51.45 -36.33 -12.51
N ARG A 77 50.14 -36.30 -12.22
CA ARG A 77 49.48 -35.08 -11.76
C ARG A 77 49.30 -35.18 -10.26
N ASN A 78 49.79 -34.17 -9.55
CA ASN A 78 49.61 -34.07 -8.11
C ASN A 78 48.20 -33.54 -7.86
N PHE A 79 47.29 -34.45 -7.51
CA PHE A 79 45.97 -34.11 -6.99
C PHE A 79 45.99 -34.21 -5.47
N GLU A 80 45.28 -33.31 -4.83
CA GLU A 80 45.16 -33.20 -3.37
C GLU A 80 43.71 -33.46 -2.94
N TRP A 81 43.56 -33.97 -1.72
CA TRP A 81 42.27 -34.06 -1.05
C TRP A 81 41.85 -32.67 -0.61
N THR A 82 40.69 -32.23 -1.11
CA THR A 82 40.11 -30.93 -0.81
C THR A 82 38.80 -31.13 -0.07
N ASN A 83 38.61 -30.37 1.01
CA ASN A 83 37.33 -30.36 1.72
C ASN A 83 36.30 -29.54 0.92
N ALA A 84 35.02 -29.88 1.06
CA ALA A 84 33.94 -29.07 0.51
C ALA A 84 33.97 -27.65 1.09
N LEU A 85 33.51 -26.66 0.31
CA LEU A 85 33.49 -25.26 0.72
C LEU A 85 32.73 -25.04 2.04
N TYR A 86 31.58 -25.70 2.18
CA TYR A 86 30.76 -25.68 3.38
C TYR A 86 30.81 -27.05 4.06
N HIS A 87 31.50 -27.14 5.20
CA HIS A 87 31.75 -28.39 5.91
C HIS A 87 31.44 -28.31 7.41
N PHE A 88 31.22 -29.47 8.05
CA PHE A 88 30.80 -29.59 9.45
C PHE A 88 31.93 -30.02 10.41
N ASP A 89 33.20 -29.85 10.01
CA ASP A 89 34.36 -30.29 10.80
C ASP A 89 34.58 -29.49 12.09
N HIS A 90 34.25 -28.20 12.06
CA HIS A 90 34.40 -27.26 13.18
C HIS A 90 33.11 -26.47 13.39
N ILE A 91 32.94 -25.92 14.61
CA ILE A 91 31.70 -25.24 14.97
C ILE A 91 31.46 -23.99 14.13
N PHE A 92 32.50 -23.25 13.76
CA PHE A 92 32.37 -22.03 12.96
C PHE A 92 31.95 -22.33 11.52
N SER A 93 32.55 -23.32 10.87
CA SER A 93 32.17 -23.74 9.51
C SER A 93 30.77 -24.37 9.48
N SER A 94 30.42 -25.14 10.52
CA SER A 94 29.07 -25.66 10.69
C SER A 94 28.05 -24.55 10.90
N MET A 95 28.37 -23.52 11.69
CA MET A 95 27.49 -22.38 11.93
C MET A 95 27.27 -21.59 10.64
N GLU A 96 28.29 -21.48 9.80
CA GLU A 96 28.20 -20.87 8.48
C GLU A 96 27.27 -21.67 7.56
N ALA A 97 27.43 -23.00 7.49
CA ALA A 97 26.54 -23.88 6.73
C ALA A 97 25.08 -23.79 7.20
N VAL A 98 24.85 -23.68 8.52
CA VAL A 98 23.52 -23.49 9.12
C VAL A 98 22.98 -22.09 8.88
N PHE A 99 23.83 -21.06 8.82
CA PHE A 99 23.44 -19.71 8.41
C PHE A 99 22.87 -19.74 6.99
N PHE A 100 23.58 -20.34 6.02
CA PHE A 100 23.06 -20.49 4.65
C PHE A 100 21.73 -21.24 4.62
N LEU A 101 21.62 -22.34 5.36
CA LEU A 101 20.37 -23.07 5.53
C LEU A 101 19.25 -22.21 6.14
N GLY A 102 19.58 -21.34 7.10
CA GLY A 102 18.63 -20.41 7.70
C GLY A 102 18.18 -19.29 6.78
N THR A 103 19.03 -18.87 5.85
CA THR A 103 18.69 -17.88 4.81
C THR A 103 17.99 -18.48 3.59
N LEU A 104 17.95 -19.82 3.49
CA LEU A 104 17.47 -20.57 2.32
C LEU A 104 18.21 -20.26 1.00
N GLU A 105 19.42 -19.74 1.10
CA GLU A 105 20.29 -19.41 -0.04
C GLU A 105 21.59 -20.21 0.05
N GLY A 106 22.00 -20.85 -1.05
CA GLY A 106 23.24 -21.65 -1.11
C GLY A 106 23.22 -22.98 -0.34
N TRP A 107 22.15 -23.28 0.40
CA TRP A 107 22.02 -24.48 1.24
C TRP A 107 22.04 -25.81 0.48
N GLN A 108 21.75 -25.80 -0.83
CA GLN A 108 21.82 -26.98 -1.68
C GLN A 108 23.23 -27.57 -1.78
N LEU A 109 24.29 -26.76 -1.67
CA LEU A 109 25.67 -27.21 -1.80
C LEU A 109 26.06 -28.18 -0.66
N PRO A 110 25.95 -27.80 0.63
CA PRO A 110 26.21 -28.74 1.72
C PRO A 110 25.21 -29.91 1.76
N LEU A 111 23.98 -29.74 1.24
CA LEU A 111 23.03 -30.86 1.08
C LEU A 111 23.57 -31.93 0.13
N PHE A 112 24.01 -31.54 -1.07
CA PHE A 112 24.50 -32.50 -2.05
C PHE A 112 25.78 -33.18 -1.56
N SER A 113 26.70 -32.42 -0.97
CA SER A 113 27.89 -32.99 -0.32
C SER A 113 27.53 -33.98 0.80
N ALA A 114 26.50 -33.70 1.60
CA ALA A 114 26.03 -34.62 2.63
C ALA A 114 25.32 -35.86 2.09
N MET A 115 24.63 -35.75 0.96
CA MET A 115 23.98 -36.90 0.31
C MET A 115 24.99 -37.84 -0.34
N ASP A 116 26.11 -37.29 -0.80
CA ASP A 116 27.15 -38.03 -1.51
C ASP A 116 28.31 -38.46 -0.59
N MET A 117 28.23 -38.15 0.71
CA MET A 117 29.29 -38.45 1.66
C MET A 117 29.53 -39.96 1.83
N THR A 118 30.78 -40.30 2.07
CA THR A 118 31.26 -41.63 2.40
C THR A 118 31.88 -41.65 3.80
N PRO A 119 31.86 -42.80 4.50
CA PRO A 119 32.35 -42.88 5.88
C PRO A 119 33.87 -42.78 6.01
N ASP A 120 34.63 -43.06 4.95
CA ASP A 120 36.09 -43.04 4.94
C ASP A 120 36.64 -41.81 4.18
N HIS A 121 37.57 -41.09 4.78
CA HIS A 121 38.21 -39.90 4.18
C HIS A 121 38.92 -40.18 2.84
N ASP A 122 39.40 -41.40 2.64
CA ASP A 122 40.16 -41.79 1.44
C ASP A 122 39.26 -42.34 0.30
N THR A 123 37.94 -42.27 0.48
CA THR A 123 36.96 -42.68 -0.53
C THR A 123 36.31 -41.47 -1.17
N GLY A 124 36.17 -41.49 -2.50
CA GLY A 124 35.54 -40.40 -3.22
C GLY A 124 34.04 -40.34 -2.97
N PRO A 125 33.41 -39.16 -3.08
CA PRO A 125 31.97 -39.01 -2.87
C PRO A 125 31.19 -39.93 -3.82
N ALA A 126 30.15 -40.55 -3.29
CA ALA A 126 29.34 -41.55 -3.96
C ALA A 126 27.90 -41.02 -4.15
N PRO A 127 27.44 -40.83 -5.39
CA PRO A 127 26.11 -40.28 -5.65
C PRO A 127 25.01 -41.02 -4.89
N HIS A 128 24.26 -40.28 -4.08
CA HIS A 128 23.11 -40.78 -3.31
C HIS A 128 23.42 -41.90 -2.30
N ASN A 129 24.64 -41.95 -1.75
CA ASN A 129 25.03 -42.93 -0.74
C ASN A 129 24.28 -42.72 0.59
N SER A 130 24.19 -41.47 1.05
CA SER A 130 23.60 -41.08 2.34
C SER A 130 22.30 -40.30 2.15
N ARG A 131 21.29 -40.90 1.51
CA ARG A 131 20.00 -40.24 1.20
C ARG A 131 19.26 -39.70 2.42
N TRP A 132 19.52 -40.25 3.61
CA TRP A 132 18.91 -39.80 4.87
C TRP A 132 19.34 -38.37 5.24
N ALA A 133 20.51 -37.91 4.78
CA ALA A 133 21.01 -36.56 5.04
C ALA A 133 20.04 -35.47 4.55
N PHE A 134 19.24 -35.77 3.51
CA PHE A 134 18.14 -34.89 3.07
C PHE A 134 17.17 -34.54 4.20
N LEU A 135 16.85 -35.49 5.09
CA LEU A 135 15.92 -35.24 6.21
C LEU A 135 16.48 -34.21 7.20
N PHE A 136 17.79 -34.19 7.40
CA PHE A 136 18.44 -33.17 8.23
C PHE A 136 18.19 -31.79 7.62
N PHE A 137 18.68 -31.54 6.40
CA PHE A 137 18.55 -30.23 5.75
C PHE A 137 17.10 -29.82 5.51
N ALA A 138 16.21 -30.75 5.15
CA ALA A 138 14.78 -30.46 5.00
C ALA A 138 14.14 -30.02 6.33
N ALA A 139 14.49 -30.68 7.45
CA ALA A 139 14.03 -30.26 8.77
C ALA A 139 14.59 -28.90 9.18
N GLY A 140 15.86 -28.62 8.88
CA GLY A 140 16.48 -27.32 9.14
C GLY A 140 15.87 -26.20 8.29
N ALA A 141 15.63 -26.44 6.99
CA ALA A 141 14.96 -25.49 6.11
C ALA A 141 13.53 -25.19 6.57
N ALA A 142 12.77 -26.21 7.00
CA ALA A 142 11.44 -26.01 7.56
C ALA A 142 11.48 -25.23 8.88
N LEU A 143 12.41 -25.57 9.78
CA LEU A 143 12.54 -24.96 11.10
C LEU A 143 13.04 -23.52 11.01
N PHE A 144 14.07 -23.23 10.23
CA PHE A 144 14.65 -21.88 10.14
C PHE A 144 14.01 -21.01 9.07
N GLY A 145 13.68 -21.56 7.90
CA GLY A 145 13.14 -20.80 6.78
C GLY A 145 11.78 -20.17 7.08
N MET A 146 10.89 -20.89 7.77
CA MET A 146 9.58 -20.36 8.13
C MET A 146 9.59 -19.61 9.47
N TYR A 147 10.33 -20.07 10.46
CA TYR A 147 10.23 -19.53 11.82
C TYR A 147 11.05 -18.25 12.02
N THR A 148 12.27 -18.19 11.46
CA THR A 148 13.19 -17.05 11.67
C THR A 148 12.61 -15.76 11.10
N VAL A 149 12.09 -15.80 9.87
CA VAL A 149 11.46 -14.64 9.23
C VAL A 149 10.20 -14.23 9.99
N ASN A 150 9.36 -15.18 10.39
CA ASN A 150 8.11 -14.88 11.09
C ASN A 150 8.32 -14.26 12.48
N LEU A 151 9.27 -14.76 13.28
CA LEU A 151 9.62 -14.16 14.56
C LEU A 151 10.20 -12.75 14.39
N PHE A 152 11.08 -12.59 13.40
CA PHE A 152 11.73 -11.32 13.15
C PHE A 152 10.71 -10.25 12.71
N VAL A 153 9.82 -10.58 11.77
CA VAL A 153 8.73 -9.69 11.34
C VAL A 153 7.80 -9.35 12.50
N ALA A 154 7.45 -10.30 13.36
CA ALA A 154 6.60 -10.06 14.53
C ALA A 154 7.23 -9.08 15.52
N ALA A 155 8.52 -9.26 15.84
CA ALA A 155 9.23 -8.37 16.75
C ALA A 155 9.39 -6.94 16.19
N VAL A 156 9.70 -6.82 14.89
CA VAL A 156 9.77 -5.51 14.22
C VAL A 156 8.40 -4.85 14.21
N PHE A 157 7.33 -5.61 13.92
CA PHE A 157 5.96 -5.08 13.92
C PHE A 157 5.57 -4.54 15.29
N GLU A 158 5.80 -5.31 16.36
CA GLU A 158 5.49 -4.88 17.73
C GLU A 158 6.28 -3.62 18.12
N SER A 159 7.58 -3.61 17.85
CA SER A 159 8.43 -2.43 18.05
C SER A 159 7.97 -1.20 17.28
N PHE A 160 7.47 -1.38 16.05
CA PHE A 160 7.01 -0.26 15.23
C PHE A 160 5.65 0.27 15.69
N VAL A 161 4.74 -0.62 16.08
CA VAL A 161 3.46 -0.24 16.72
C VAL A 161 3.73 0.57 17.99
N GLU A 162 4.66 0.11 18.82
CA GLU A 162 5.10 0.81 20.02
C GLU A 162 5.72 2.18 19.67
N SER A 163 6.63 2.25 18.70
CA SER A 163 7.26 3.51 18.26
C SER A 163 6.23 4.51 17.70
N THR A 164 5.20 4.02 17.03
CA THR A 164 4.09 4.85 16.53
C THR A 164 3.27 5.39 17.70
N SER A 165 3.06 4.59 18.75
CA SER A 165 2.34 5.02 19.95
C SER A 165 3.06 6.14 20.72
N TYR A 166 4.40 6.11 20.79
CA TYR A 166 5.21 7.15 21.43
C TYR A 166 5.31 8.45 20.61
N THR A 167 5.39 8.35 19.28
CA THR A 167 5.52 9.53 18.41
C THR A 167 4.23 10.37 18.38
N ASP A 168 3.07 9.75 18.66
CA ASP A 168 1.77 10.43 18.78
C ASP A 168 1.62 11.25 20.09
N GLU A 169 2.58 11.23 21.03
CA GLU A 169 2.50 12.02 22.28
C GLU A 169 2.66 13.55 22.08
N GLY A 170 3.21 13.99 20.94
CA GLY A 170 3.44 15.42 20.66
C GLY A 170 2.19 16.22 20.26
N LEU A 171 1.15 15.55 19.76
CA LEU A 171 -0.16 16.15 19.46
C LEU A 171 -1.23 15.11 19.83
N ARG A 172 -1.81 15.25 21.03
CA ARG A 172 -2.79 14.32 21.63
C ARG A 172 -4.08 14.20 20.82
N LEU A 173 -4.03 13.50 19.70
CA LEU A 173 -5.19 13.05 18.94
C LEU A 173 -5.11 11.53 18.92
N SER A 174 -6.08 10.85 19.53
CA SER A 174 -6.20 9.40 19.36
C SER A 174 -6.31 9.06 17.86
N GLY A 175 -5.88 7.87 17.44
CA GLY A 175 -6.04 7.40 16.04
C GLY A 175 -7.37 7.81 15.38
N PRO A 176 -8.54 7.61 16.03
CA PRO A 176 -9.82 8.09 15.49
C PRO A 176 -9.97 9.63 15.45
N GLN A 177 -9.45 10.37 16.43
CA GLN A 177 -9.45 11.85 16.39
C GLN A 177 -8.55 12.42 15.29
N ARG A 178 -7.41 11.77 15.01
CA ARG A 178 -6.51 12.15 13.91
C ARG A 178 -7.14 11.88 12.55
N ILE A 179 -7.81 10.73 12.40
CA ILE A 179 -8.61 10.41 11.22
C ILE A 179 -9.70 11.48 11.05
N MET A 180 -10.41 11.83 12.12
CA MET A 180 -11.44 12.88 12.11
C MET A 180 -10.90 14.26 11.71
N LEU A 181 -9.71 14.66 12.17
CA LEU A 181 -9.11 15.95 11.80
C LEU A 181 -8.64 15.96 10.33
N LEU A 182 -8.01 14.88 9.86
CA LEU A 182 -7.66 14.70 8.45
C LEU A 182 -8.91 14.70 7.57
N TYR A 183 -9.99 14.12 8.09
CA TYR A 183 -11.29 14.05 7.46
C TYR A 183 -11.94 15.43 7.32
N GLU A 184 -12.00 16.21 8.40
CA GLU A 184 -12.45 17.61 8.35
C GLU A 184 -11.57 18.46 7.42
N ALA A 185 -10.25 18.28 7.45
CA ALA A 185 -9.33 18.97 6.54
C ALA A 185 -9.60 18.60 5.07
N ARG A 186 -9.92 17.33 4.77
CA ARG A 186 -10.30 16.85 3.44
C ARG A 186 -11.62 17.47 2.99
N LEU A 187 -12.67 17.46 3.82
CA LEU A 187 -13.96 18.09 3.51
C LEU A 187 -13.84 19.61 3.32
N ASN A 188 -12.97 20.26 4.08
CA ASN A 188 -12.65 21.68 3.91
C ASN A 188 -11.89 21.95 2.59
N SER A 189 -11.20 20.95 2.02
CA SER A 189 -10.54 21.08 0.71
C SER A 189 -11.52 20.95 -0.48
N VAL A 190 -12.70 20.37 -0.27
CA VAL A 190 -13.74 20.20 -1.30
C VAL A 190 -14.35 21.56 -1.64
N ARG A 191 -14.18 22.02 -2.87
CA ARG A 191 -14.75 23.32 -3.29
C ARG A 191 -16.13 23.15 -3.91
N PRO A 192 -17.03 24.15 -3.76
CA PRO A 192 -18.28 24.16 -4.51
C PRO A 192 -17.97 24.19 -6.01
N VAL A 193 -18.61 23.30 -6.75
CA VAL A 193 -18.50 23.25 -8.21
C VAL A 193 -19.45 24.30 -8.75
N ARG A 194 -18.99 25.15 -9.68
CA ARG A 194 -19.90 26.03 -10.40
C ARG A 194 -20.94 25.17 -11.08
N GLY A 195 -22.21 25.48 -10.85
CA GLY A 195 -23.30 24.93 -11.66
C GLY A 195 -22.93 25.12 -13.12
N ALA A 196 -23.27 24.14 -13.96
CA ALA A 196 -22.91 24.14 -15.37
C ALA A 196 -23.53 25.36 -16.06
N HIS A 197 -22.86 26.51 -15.96
CA HIS A 197 -23.13 27.65 -16.78
C HIS A 197 -22.68 27.21 -18.17
N PRO A 198 -23.54 27.28 -19.19
CA PRO A 198 -23.13 26.94 -20.54
C PRO A 198 -22.03 27.92 -20.97
N ILE A 199 -20.76 27.54 -20.80
CA ILE A 199 -19.63 28.27 -21.35
C ILE A 199 -19.76 28.10 -22.87
N GLY A 200 -20.19 29.14 -23.56
CA GLY A 200 -20.12 29.25 -25.02
C GLY A 200 -20.97 28.28 -25.83
N THR A 201 -22.26 28.11 -25.51
CA THR A 201 -23.19 27.29 -26.32
C THR A 201 -23.80 28.00 -27.53
N GLU A 202 -23.19 29.07 -28.05
CA GLU A 202 -23.70 29.69 -29.27
C GLU A 202 -23.50 28.75 -30.48
N ASN A 203 -22.36 28.08 -30.57
CA ASN A 203 -22.04 27.18 -31.68
C ASN A 203 -22.65 25.76 -31.51
N LYS A 204 -23.38 25.31 -32.54
CA LYS A 204 -23.97 23.96 -32.61
C LYS A 204 -22.91 22.85 -32.50
N LEU A 205 -21.72 23.09 -33.06
CA LEU A 205 -20.59 22.16 -33.04
C LEU A 205 -20.06 21.93 -31.60
N CYS A 206 -19.84 23.00 -30.83
CA CYS A 206 -19.38 22.88 -29.44
C CYS A 206 -20.40 22.12 -28.58
N ARG A 207 -21.71 22.38 -28.76
CA ARG A 207 -22.77 21.61 -28.09
C ARG A 207 -22.76 20.12 -28.45
N ALA A 208 -22.52 19.79 -29.72
CA ALA A 208 -22.40 18.41 -30.16
C ALA A 208 -21.19 17.72 -29.52
N ILE A 209 -20.02 18.37 -29.49
CA ILE A 209 -18.80 17.83 -28.87
C ILE A 209 -18.97 17.64 -27.36
N HIS A 210 -19.58 18.60 -26.66
CA HIS A 210 -19.93 18.45 -25.23
C HIS A 210 -20.88 17.28 -24.98
N ARG A 211 -21.85 17.05 -25.88
CA ARG A 211 -22.77 15.91 -25.76
C ARG A 211 -22.03 14.58 -25.95
N VAL A 212 -21.13 14.50 -26.93
CA VAL A 212 -20.34 13.30 -27.22
C VAL A 212 -19.37 12.99 -26.08
N GLY A 213 -18.58 13.98 -25.62
CA GLY A 213 -17.57 13.74 -24.59
C GLY A 213 -18.13 13.40 -23.20
N ARG A 214 -19.40 13.73 -22.91
CA ARG A 214 -20.10 13.31 -21.69
C ARG A 214 -20.87 12.00 -21.83
N HIS A 215 -20.98 11.45 -23.04
CA HIS A 215 -21.78 10.26 -23.28
C HIS A 215 -21.03 9.01 -22.79
N THR A 216 -21.71 8.11 -22.07
CA THR A 216 -21.13 6.86 -21.55
C THR A 216 -20.55 5.96 -22.64
N ALA A 217 -21.17 5.94 -23.82
CA ALA A 217 -20.64 5.19 -24.97
C ALA A 217 -19.26 5.69 -25.45
N PHE A 218 -18.94 6.98 -25.30
CA PHE A 218 -17.61 7.50 -25.63
C PHE A 218 -16.57 6.92 -24.66
N THR A 219 -16.88 6.94 -23.36
CA THR A 219 -16.05 6.32 -22.32
C THR A 219 -15.83 4.83 -22.59
N ASN A 220 -16.88 4.08 -22.90
CA ASN A 220 -16.78 2.65 -23.21
C ASN A 220 -15.97 2.39 -24.49
N ALA A 221 -16.09 3.24 -25.51
CA ALA A 221 -15.29 3.14 -26.72
C ALA A 221 -13.79 3.34 -26.45
N VAL A 222 -13.44 4.31 -25.60
CA VAL A 222 -12.04 4.54 -25.19
C VAL A 222 -11.48 3.32 -24.47
N VAL A 223 -12.25 2.70 -23.56
CA VAL A 223 -11.85 1.46 -22.87
C VAL A 223 -11.67 0.31 -23.85
N LEU A 224 -12.58 0.13 -24.81
CA LEU A 224 -12.49 -0.94 -25.80
C LEU A 224 -11.26 -0.77 -26.71
N VAL A 225 -10.99 0.45 -27.16
CA VAL A 225 -9.78 0.75 -27.94
C VAL A 225 -8.51 0.52 -27.11
N LEU A 226 -8.55 0.85 -25.82
CA LEU A 226 -7.45 0.58 -24.90
C LEU A 226 -7.17 -0.91 -24.73
N LEU A 227 -8.21 -1.74 -24.59
CA LEU A 227 -8.09 -3.20 -24.55
C LEU A 227 -7.55 -3.76 -25.87
N ALA A 228 -8.06 -3.27 -27.00
CA ALA A 228 -7.60 -3.70 -28.33
C ALA A 228 -6.12 -3.36 -28.55
N ASN A 229 -5.66 -2.20 -28.08
CA ASN A 229 -4.26 -1.80 -28.11
C ASN A 229 -3.39 -2.71 -27.22
N GLY A 230 -3.83 -3.00 -25.99
CA GLY A 230 -3.15 -3.96 -25.12
C GLY A 230 -3.00 -5.34 -25.77
N LEU A 231 -4.05 -5.83 -26.43
CA LEU A 231 -4.02 -7.10 -27.16
C LEU A 231 -3.07 -7.06 -28.37
N ALA A 232 -3.07 -5.97 -29.14
CA ALA A 232 -2.16 -5.79 -30.27
C ALA A 232 -0.68 -5.84 -29.83
N LEU A 233 -0.35 -5.26 -28.66
CA LEU A 233 0.98 -5.35 -28.07
C LEU A 233 1.31 -6.78 -27.63
N ALA A 234 0.37 -7.49 -27.01
CA ALA A 234 0.54 -8.86 -26.54
C ALA A 234 0.71 -9.89 -27.68
N LEU A 235 0.24 -9.59 -28.90
CA LEU A 235 0.39 -10.44 -30.08
C LEU A 235 1.78 -10.36 -30.72
N SER A 236 2.65 -9.47 -30.27
CA SER A 236 4.02 -9.36 -30.81
C SER A 236 4.88 -10.56 -30.40
N HIS A 237 5.60 -11.16 -31.35
CA HIS A 237 6.48 -12.29 -31.07
C HIS A 237 7.71 -12.31 -31.97
N ALA A 238 8.78 -12.97 -31.50
CA ALA A 238 10.00 -13.15 -32.28
C ALA A 238 9.73 -13.99 -33.54
N GLY A 239 10.30 -13.58 -34.67
CA GLY A 239 10.14 -14.28 -35.95
C GLY A 239 8.74 -14.17 -36.58
N GLN A 240 7.95 -13.17 -36.20
CA GLN A 240 6.59 -13.00 -36.72
C GLN A 240 6.54 -12.72 -38.24
N PRO A 241 5.48 -13.18 -38.93
CA PRO A 241 5.35 -12.95 -40.37
C PRO A 241 5.24 -11.46 -40.69
N ALA A 242 5.81 -11.03 -41.81
CA ALA A 242 5.81 -9.62 -42.23
C ALA A 242 4.39 -9.02 -42.28
N ALA A 243 3.38 -9.83 -42.64
CA ALA A 243 1.98 -9.41 -42.63
C ALA A 243 1.49 -8.97 -41.24
N LEU A 244 1.90 -9.66 -40.17
CA LEU A 244 1.55 -9.29 -38.80
C LEU A 244 2.26 -8.01 -38.39
N THR A 245 3.53 -7.84 -38.76
CA THR A 245 4.28 -6.60 -38.51
C THR A 245 3.65 -5.39 -39.21
N THR A 246 3.22 -5.53 -40.45
CA THR A 246 2.52 -4.45 -41.19
C THR A 246 1.18 -4.13 -40.51
N LEU A 247 0.38 -5.14 -40.18
CA LEU A 247 -0.90 -4.95 -39.48
C LEU A 247 -0.73 -4.24 -38.13
N GLN A 248 0.26 -4.64 -37.33
CA GLN A 248 0.55 -4.00 -36.04
C GLN A 248 0.97 -2.54 -36.24
N THR A 249 1.76 -2.25 -37.27
CA THR A 249 2.15 -0.87 -37.61
C THR A 249 0.93 -0.01 -37.97
N ASP A 250 0.01 -0.54 -38.78
CA ASP A 250 -1.22 0.15 -39.16
C ASP A 250 -2.14 0.40 -37.96
N LEU A 251 -2.27 -0.59 -37.07
CA LEU A 251 -3.02 -0.47 -35.82
C LEU A 251 -2.40 0.58 -34.89
N ASP A 252 -1.07 0.65 -34.81
CA ASP A 252 -0.36 1.64 -33.98
C ASP A 252 -0.63 3.08 -34.44
N PHE A 253 -0.73 3.32 -35.75
CA PHE A 253 -1.17 4.60 -36.29
C PHE A 253 -2.61 4.89 -35.89
N PHE A 254 -3.51 3.94 -36.13
CA PHE A 254 -4.93 4.09 -35.79
C PHE A 254 -5.11 4.44 -34.31
N PHE A 255 -4.49 3.70 -33.40
CA PHE A 255 -4.56 3.97 -31.97
C PHE A 255 -3.99 5.35 -31.61
N SER A 256 -2.84 5.72 -32.18
CA SER A 256 -2.22 7.03 -31.91
C SER A 256 -3.11 8.19 -32.33
N PHE A 257 -3.73 8.14 -33.50
CA PHE A 257 -4.69 9.15 -33.95
C PHE A 257 -5.96 9.15 -33.12
N PHE A 258 -6.46 7.98 -32.72
CA PHE A 258 -7.62 7.87 -31.85
C PHE A 258 -7.38 8.57 -30.51
N TYR A 259 -6.23 8.35 -29.85
CA TYR A 259 -5.91 9.01 -28.57
C TYR A 259 -5.69 10.51 -28.70
N VAL A 260 -5.13 10.99 -29.83
CA VAL A 260 -5.06 12.43 -30.11
C VAL A 260 -6.47 13.02 -30.22
N GLY A 261 -7.39 12.34 -30.91
CA GLY A 261 -8.79 12.75 -31.00
C GLY A 261 -9.50 12.74 -29.65
N GLU A 262 -9.27 11.71 -28.85
CA GLU A 262 -9.79 11.60 -27.49
C GLU A 262 -9.32 12.77 -26.61
N ALA A 263 -8.02 13.06 -26.60
CA ALA A 263 -7.45 14.17 -25.85
C ALA A 263 -8.05 15.51 -26.29
N ALA A 264 -8.20 15.74 -27.60
CA ALA A 264 -8.82 16.95 -28.13
C ALA A 264 -10.28 17.11 -27.67
N ILE A 265 -11.08 16.04 -27.73
CA ILE A 265 -12.48 16.05 -27.24
C ILE A 265 -12.52 16.35 -25.74
N LYS A 266 -11.66 15.72 -24.93
CA LYS A 266 -11.60 15.96 -23.48
C LYS A 266 -11.17 17.39 -23.13
N ILE A 267 -10.20 17.96 -23.86
CA ILE A 267 -9.77 19.35 -23.67
C ILE A 267 -10.92 20.33 -23.97
N ILE A 268 -11.66 20.11 -25.07
CA ILE A 268 -12.79 20.96 -25.44
C ILE A 268 -13.95 20.83 -24.43
N THR A 269 -14.23 19.61 -23.96
CA THR A 269 -15.37 19.36 -23.07
C THR A 269 -15.14 19.77 -21.61
N LEU A 270 -13.92 19.63 -21.09
CA LEU A 270 -13.56 19.96 -19.70
C LEU A 270 -12.97 21.37 -19.56
N GLY A 271 -12.51 21.96 -20.67
CA GLY A 271 -11.69 23.16 -20.68
C GLY A 271 -10.22 22.86 -20.40
N THR A 272 -9.32 23.68 -20.97
CA THR A 272 -7.86 23.51 -20.85
C THR A 272 -7.38 23.49 -19.40
N HIS A 273 -7.89 24.42 -18.57
CA HIS A 273 -7.50 24.52 -17.17
C HIS A 273 -7.84 23.26 -16.36
N THR A 274 -9.07 22.77 -16.47
CA THR A 274 -9.52 21.57 -15.74
C THR A 274 -8.82 20.31 -16.22
N TYR A 275 -8.53 20.22 -17.52
CA TYR A 275 -7.86 19.07 -18.12
C TYR A 275 -6.43 18.90 -17.59
N PHE A 276 -5.60 19.95 -17.65
CA PHE A 276 -4.20 19.88 -17.23
C PHE A 276 -4.01 19.85 -15.70
N LEU A 277 -5.03 20.26 -14.93
CA LEU A 277 -4.99 20.16 -13.46
C LEU A 277 -5.11 18.70 -12.97
N SER A 278 -5.75 17.83 -13.75
CA SER A 278 -5.87 16.41 -13.42
C SER A 278 -4.61 15.64 -13.80
N LYS A 279 -3.89 15.10 -12.80
CA LYS A 279 -2.68 14.26 -13.01
C LYS A 279 -2.93 13.08 -13.94
N ALA A 280 -4.13 12.49 -13.87
CA ALA A 280 -4.53 11.37 -14.71
C ALA A 280 -4.61 11.76 -16.19
N HIS A 281 -5.19 12.92 -16.52
CA HIS A 281 -5.30 13.41 -17.88
C HIS A 281 -3.97 13.94 -18.42
N LEU A 282 -3.16 14.57 -17.55
CA LEU A 282 -1.79 14.98 -17.89
C LEU A 282 -0.92 13.78 -18.28
N PHE A 283 -1.02 12.66 -17.55
CA PHE A 283 -0.31 11.42 -17.89
C PHE A 283 -0.74 10.88 -19.26
N ASP A 284 -2.05 10.75 -19.52
CA ASP A 284 -2.57 10.26 -20.81
C ASP A 284 -2.12 11.15 -21.97
N PHE A 285 -2.15 12.47 -21.78
CA PHE A 285 -1.68 13.44 -22.75
C PHE A 285 -0.19 13.28 -23.05
N THR A 286 0.63 13.15 -22.00
CA THR A 286 2.09 12.98 -22.12
C THR A 286 2.43 11.72 -22.92
N VAL A 287 1.81 10.59 -22.57
CA VAL A 287 2.01 9.32 -23.27
C VAL A 287 1.51 9.41 -24.72
N THR A 288 0.42 10.13 -24.97
CA THR A 288 -0.12 10.33 -26.33
C THR A 288 0.83 11.14 -27.21
N VAL A 289 1.37 12.25 -26.70
CA VAL A 289 2.35 13.09 -27.42
C VAL A 289 3.63 12.31 -27.71
N LEU A 290 4.14 11.58 -26.72
CA LEU A 290 5.38 10.82 -26.85
C LEU A 290 5.25 9.68 -27.86
N SER A 291 4.11 8.98 -27.84
CA SER A 291 3.80 7.95 -28.83
C SER A 291 3.66 8.55 -30.22
N LEU A 292 2.95 9.68 -30.38
CA LEU A 292 2.81 10.35 -31.67
C LEU A 292 4.17 10.76 -32.23
N TYR A 293 5.06 11.30 -31.38
CA TYR A 293 6.43 11.63 -31.76
C TYR A 293 7.21 10.39 -32.23
N GLY A 294 7.14 9.29 -31.47
CA GLY A 294 7.78 8.03 -31.84
C GLY A 294 7.30 7.49 -33.19
N THR A 295 5.97 7.41 -33.40
CA THR A 295 5.37 6.87 -34.63
C THR A 295 5.62 7.75 -35.85
N LEU A 296 5.73 9.08 -35.70
CA LEU A 296 6.08 9.97 -36.80
C LEU A 296 7.57 9.86 -37.17
N LYS A 297 8.43 9.59 -36.19
CA LYS A 297 9.88 9.46 -36.41
C LYS A 297 10.27 8.12 -37.03
N THR A 298 9.56 7.04 -36.73
CA THR A 298 9.75 5.76 -37.43
C THR A 298 9.41 5.84 -38.92
N LEU A 299 8.53 6.77 -39.34
CA LEU A 299 8.29 7.07 -40.77
C LEU A 299 9.35 7.98 -41.39
N ALA A 300 9.96 8.85 -40.59
CA ALA A 300 10.83 9.92 -41.07
C ALA A 300 12.31 9.54 -41.01
N ALA A 301 12.75 8.74 -41.99
CA ALA A 301 14.13 8.33 -42.27
C ALA A 301 14.87 7.57 -41.14
N PRO A 302 15.76 6.62 -41.49
CA PRO A 302 16.57 5.92 -40.48
C PRO A 302 17.48 6.93 -39.76
N CYS A 303 17.27 7.05 -38.45
CA CYS A 303 18.14 7.81 -37.57
C CYS A 303 19.42 6.99 -37.28
N GLY A 304 20.49 7.61 -36.77
CA GLY A 304 21.67 6.86 -36.34
C GLY A 304 21.33 5.79 -35.28
N TYR A 305 22.15 4.74 -35.16
CA TYR A 305 21.89 3.56 -34.30
C TYR A 305 21.44 3.92 -32.87
N GLN A 306 22.08 4.89 -32.21
CA GLN A 306 21.69 5.31 -30.86
C GLN A 306 20.31 6.00 -30.82
N ALA A 307 19.99 6.79 -31.86
CA ALA A 307 18.69 7.42 -31.98
C ALA A 307 17.59 6.40 -32.30
N GLN A 308 17.91 5.34 -33.06
CA GLN A 308 17.00 4.23 -33.32
C GLN A 308 16.63 3.49 -32.04
N ILE A 309 17.61 3.13 -31.19
CA ILE A 309 17.34 2.50 -29.88
C ILE A 309 16.47 3.40 -29.00
N PHE A 310 16.78 4.70 -28.95
CA PHE A 310 15.98 5.64 -28.17
C PHE A 310 14.54 5.74 -28.69
N LEU A 311 14.34 5.76 -30.02
CA LEU A 311 13.02 5.76 -30.63
C LEU A 311 12.25 4.46 -30.33
N GLU A 312 12.91 3.31 -30.36
CA GLU A 312 12.30 2.02 -29.99
C GLU A 312 11.86 2.02 -28.52
N LEU A 313 12.68 2.58 -27.62
CA LEU A 313 12.32 2.81 -26.22
C LEU A 313 11.11 3.74 -26.08
N VAL A 314 11.10 4.87 -26.79
CA VAL A 314 10.00 5.84 -26.81
C VAL A 314 8.70 5.20 -27.31
N VAL A 315 8.78 4.35 -28.33
CA VAL A 315 7.63 3.58 -28.82
C VAL A 315 7.19 2.56 -27.78
N ALA A 316 8.11 1.89 -27.08
CA ALA A 316 7.78 0.95 -26.01
C ALA A 316 7.00 1.61 -24.84
N LEU A 317 7.21 2.92 -24.59
CA LEU A 317 6.45 3.65 -23.58
C LEU A 317 4.93 3.69 -23.84
N ARG A 318 4.46 3.37 -25.05
CA ARG A 318 3.01 3.23 -25.33
C ARG A 318 2.35 2.12 -24.49
N VAL A 319 3.11 1.14 -23.98
CA VAL A 319 2.62 0.10 -23.05
C VAL A 319 2.02 0.75 -21.80
N PHE A 320 2.56 1.89 -21.35
CA PHE A 320 2.01 2.63 -20.20
C PHE A 320 0.59 3.13 -20.41
N ARG A 321 0.08 3.21 -21.66
CA ARG A 321 -1.34 3.50 -21.92
C ARG A 321 -2.25 2.47 -21.25
N THR A 322 -1.84 1.21 -21.17
CA THR A 322 -2.61 0.13 -20.52
C THR A 322 -2.85 0.41 -19.03
N MET A 323 -2.00 1.21 -18.37
CA MET A 323 -2.24 1.70 -17.00
C MET A 323 -3.47 2.61 -16.91
N GLY A 324 -3.95 3.15 -18.04
CA GLY A 324 -5.24 3.83 -18.14
C GLY A 324 -6.42 2.95 -17.72
N LEU A 325 -6.32 1.61 -17.79
CA LEU A 325 -7.35 0.69 -17.29
C LEU A 325 -7.64 0.90 -15.80
N ILE A 326 -6.61 1.24 -15.02
CA ILE A 326 -6.72 1.46 -13.57
C ILE A 326 -7.81 2.50 -13.25
N LYS A 327 -8.04 3.46 -14.15
CA LYS A 327 -9.03 4.53 -13.97
C LYS A 327 -10.47 4.04 -14.08
N PHE A 328 -10.69 2.93 -14.79
CA PHE A 328 -12.02 2.39 -15.06
C PHE A 328 -12.41 1.27 -14.10
N PHE A 329 -11.43 0.61 -13.48
CA PHE A 329 -11.65 -0.43 -12.49
C PHE A 329 -11.36 0.11 -11.09
N GLU A 330 -12.43 0.44 -10.38
CA GLU A 330 -12.36 0.99 -9.03
C GLU A 330 -11.52 0.15 -8.04
N PRO A 331 -11.62 -1.20 -8.00
CA PRO A 331 -10.75 -2.00 -7.14
C PRO A 331 -9.27 -1.86 -7.50
N LEU A 332 -8.91 -1.78 -8.79
CA LEU A 332 -7.53 -1.58 -9.22
C LEU A 332 -7.03 -0.17 -8.88
N ARG A 333 -7.90 0.84 -8.97
CA ARG A 333 -7.59 2.22 -8.57
C ARG A 333 -7.21 2.29 -7.10
N GLN A 334 -8.00 1.67 -6.23
CA GLN A 334 -7.78 1.66 -4.78
C GLN A 334 -6.46 0.96 -4.43
N ILE A 335 -6.21 -0.23 -4.98
CA ILE A 335 -4.93 -0.94 -4.79
C ILE A 335 -3.75 -0.06 -5.24
N THR A 336 -3.88 0.61 -6.39
CA THR A 336 -2.83 1.50 -6.91
C THR A 336 -2.58 2.69 -5.99
N ILE A 337 -3.63 3.31 -5.45
CA ILE A 337 -3.51 4.42 -4.48
C ILE A 337 -2.83 3.95 -3.20
N CYS A 338 -3.23 2.78 -2.69
CA CYS A 338 -2.65 2.14 -1.51
C CYS A 338 -1.14 1.87 -1.68
N ILE A 339 -0.68 1.53 -2.90
CA ILE A 339 0.74 1.33 -3.18
C ILE A 339 1.48 2.66 -3.36
N ILE A 340 0.92 3.62 -4.11
CA ILE A 340 1.62 4.86 -4.49
C ILE A 340 1.73 5.86 -3.34
N TYR A 341 0.67 6.00 -2.53
CA TYR A 341 0.63 7.01 -1.48
C TYR A 341 1.70 6.84 -0.39
N PRO A 342 2.06 5.62 0.08
CA PRO A 342 3.14 5.45 1.06
C PRO A 342 4.55 5.56 0.44
N LEU A 343 4.72 5.42 -0.89
CA LEU A 343 6.04 5.45 -1.54
C LEU A 343 6.92 6.65 -1.14
N PRO A 344 6.44 7.91 -1.08
CA PRO A 344 7.27 9.05 -0.69
C PRO A 344 7.87 8.92 0.71
N LYS A 345 7.16 8.27 1.65
CA LYS A 345 7.68 8.03 3.00
C LYS A 345 8.78 6.96 3.01
N LEU A 346 8.76 6.03 2.05
CA LEU A 346 9.79 5.00 1.91
C LEU A 346 11.08 5.54 1.29
N ILE A 347 11.05 6.64 0.54
CA ILE A 347 12.24 7.19 -0.14
C ILE A 347 13.39 7.41 0.84
N ASN A 348 13.14 7.89 2.06
CA ASN A 348 14.19 8.13 3.06
C ASN A 348 14.87 6.83 3.51
N VAL A 349 14.08 5.77 3.73
CA VAL A 349 14.61 4.44 4.12
C VAL A 349 15.36 3.81 2.94
N PHE A 350 14.82 3.95 1.74
CA PHE A 350 15.48 3.48 0.52
C PHE A 350 16.81 4.20 0.26
N LEU A 351 16.89 5.51 0.50
CA LEU A 351 18.14 6.27 0.43
C LEU A 351 19.16 5.78 1.46
N LEU A 352 18.73 5.45 2.68
CA LEU A 352 19.61 4.87 3.69
C LEU A 352 20.15 3.50 3.24
N MET A 353 19.30 2.65 2.65
CA MET A 353 19.71 1.37 2.07
C MET A 353 20.74 1.56 0.96
N LEU A 354 20.53 2.52 0.04
CA LEU A 354 21.49 2.84 -1.01
C LEU A 354 22.84 3.32 -0.47
N VAL A 355 22.85 4.11 0.61
CA VAL A 355 24.09 4.50 1.29
C VAL A 355 24.80 3.29 1.88
N GLY A 356 24.07 2.37 2.50
CA GLY A 356 24.64 1.10 2.98
C GLY A 356 25.25 0.28 1.84
N ILE A 357 24.52 0.08 0.75
CA ILE A 357 25.01 -0.61 -0.46
C ILE A 357 26.28 0.06 -0.99
N PHE A 358 26.32 1.40 -1.02
CA PHE A 358 27.50 2.14 -1.45
C PHE A 358 28.72 1.87 -0.55
N ILE A 359 28.55 1.88 0.78
CA ILE A 359 29.64 1.60 1.72
C ILE A 359 30.20 0.20 1.48
N TRP A 360 29.36 -0.83 1.41
CA TRP A 360 29.83 -2.20 1.17
C TRP A 360 30.42 -2.38 -0.23
N ALA A 361 29.87 -1.73 -1.26
CA ALA A 361 30.45 -1.76 -2.61
C ALA A 361 31.86 -1.16 -2.65
N THR A 362 32.10 -0.04 -1.93
CA THR A 362 33.45 0.54 -1.84
C THR A 362 34.43 -0.38 -1.12
N VAL A 363 34.02 -1.02 -0.02
CA VAL A 363 34.86 -1.99 0.70
C VAL A 363 35.15 -3.21 -0.17
N GLY A 364 34.13 -3.77 -0.82
CA GLY A 364 34.29 -4.92 -1.70
C GLY A 364 35.19 -4.62 -2.90
N HIS A 365 35.06 -3.43 -3.51
CA HIS A 365 35.98 -2.99 -4.56
C HIS A 365 37.43 -2.92 -4.07
N LEU A 366 37.66 -2.42 -2.86
CA LEU A 366 39.02 -2.30 -2.32
C LEU A 366 39.64 -3.66 -1.96
N VAL A 367 38.83 -4.65 -1.57
CA VAL A 367 39.31 -5.95 -1.06
C VAL A 367 39.32 -7.04 -2.13
N PHE A 368 38.34 -7.04 -3.05
CA PHE A 368 38.08 -8.13 -4.00
C PHE A 368 38.26 -7.74 -5.47
N ALA A 369 38.84 -6.56 -5.77
CA ALA A 369 39.19 -6.22 -7.15
C ALA A 369 40.20 -7.23 -7.73
N GLY A 370 39.96 -7.67 -8.97
CA GLY A 370 40.79 -8.66 -9.67
C GLY A 370 40.29 -10.10 -9.59
N VAL A 371 39.25 -10.38 -8.79
CA VAL A 371 38.57 -11.68 -8.78
C VAL A 371 37.71 -11.81 -10.05
N ASP A 372 37.89 -12.90 -10.79
CA ASP A 372 37.13 -13.20 -12.00
C ASP A 372 35.84 -13.95 -11.67
N TYR A 373 34.73 -13.21 -11.67
CA TYR A 373 33.38 -13.75 -11.44
C TYR A 373 32.75 -14.37 -12.70
N GLY A 374 33.47 -14.43 -13.84
CA GLY A 374 32.93 -14.90 -15.12
C GLY A 374 31.89 -13.94 -15.74
N SER A 375 31.64 -12.80 -15.11
CA SER A 375 30.68 -11.79 -15.57
C SER A 375 31.34 -10.41 -15.67
N SER A 376 31.19 -9.76 -16.83
CA SER A 376 31.72 -8.40 -17.03
C SER A 376 30.86 -7.31 -16.38
N PHE A 377 29.63 -7.64 -15.94
CA PHE A 377 28.65 -6.69 -15.41
C PHE A 377 28.47 -6.77 -13.89
N ALA A 378 28.82 -7.88 -13.25
CA ALA A 378 28.77 -8.04 -11.80
C ALA A 378 30.14 -8.54 -11.31
N ASN A 379 30.99 -7.59 -10.91
CA ASN A 379 32.33 -7.82 -10.37
C ASN A 379 32.75 -6.64 -9.47
N PHE A 380 33.86 -6.79 -8.77
CA PHE A 380 34.41 -5.75 -7.90
C PHE A 380 35.53 -4.92 -8.55
N ASP A 381 35.76 -5.04 -9.86
CA ASP A 381 36.85 -4.32 -10.53
C ASP A 381 36.59 -2.81 -10.62
N ASN A 382 35.34 -2.41 -10.77
CA ASN A 382 34.91 -1.02 -10.84
C ASN A 382 33.81 -0.75 -9.83
N LEU A 383 33.79 0.46 -9.23
CA LEU A 383 32.78 0.83 -8.24
C LEU A 383 31.34 0.68 -8.75
N LEU A 384 31.07 1.01 -10.02
CA LEU A 384 29.73 0.86 -10.60
C LEU A 384 29.30 -0.61 -10.71
N MET A 385 30.24 -1.49 -11.07
CA MET A 385 29.98 -2.93 -11.15
C MET A 385 29.86 -3.54 -9.76
N ALA A 386 30.65 -3.06 -8.79
CA ALA A 386 30.55 -3.45 -7.39
C ALA A 386 29.20 -3.05 -6.80
N LEU A 387 28.70 -1.84 -7.13
CA LEU A 387 27.35 -1.40 -6.76
C LEU A 387 26.28 -2.32 -7.37
N GLN A 388 26.41 -2.69 -8.65
CA GLN A 388 25.48 -3.62 -9.30
C GLN A 388 25.49 -5.00 -8.64
N LEU A 389 26.69 -5.54 -8.34
CA LEU A 389 26.85 -6.82 -7.65
C LEU A 389 26.21 -6.76 -6.26
N MET A 390 26.44 -5.70 -5.47
CA MET A 390 25.79 -5.54 -4.15
C MET A 390 24.27 -5.42 -4.26
N VAL A 391 23.73 -4.79 -5.32
CA VAL A 391 22.28 -4.77 -5.58
C VAL A 391 21.76 -6.19 -5.85
N VAL A 392 22.48 -7.00 -6.62
CA VAL A 392 22.12 -8.42 -6.85
C VAL A 392 22.19 -9.23 -5.55
N CYS A 393 23.20 -9.00 -4.71
CA CYS A 393 23.27 -9.63 -3.39
C CYS A 393 22.11 -9.19 -2.47
N THR A 394 21.54 -7.99 -2.66
CA THR A 394 20.37 -7.52 -1.88
C THR A 394 19.11 -8.33 -2.20
N SER A 395 18.99 -8.89 -3.42
CA SER A 395 17.88 -9.78 -3.77
C SER A 395 17.98 -11.20 -3.22
N GLY A 396 19.09 -11.57 -2.56
CA GLY A 396 19.32 -12.91 -2.03
C GLY A 396 20.31 -13.75 -2.85
N GLU A 397 20.67 -13.30 -4.05
CA GLU A 397 21.66 -13.98 -4.91
C GLU A 397 23.11 -13.59 -4.52
N TYR A 398 23.53 -13.97 -3.31
CA TYR A 398 24.90 -13.72 -2.82
C TYR A 398 25.78 -14.98 -2.75
N SER A 399 25.16 -16.16 -2.69
CA SER A 399 25.84 -17.45 -2.50
C SER A 399 26.85 -17.76 -3.61
N GLY A 400 26.49 -17.61 -4.88
CA GLY A 400 27.41 -17.86 -6.00
C GLY A 400 28.59 -16.87 -6.06
N TYR A 401 28.37 -15.60 -5.69
CA TYR A 401 29.45 -14.61 -5.64
C TYR A 401 30.40 -14.84 -4.46
N LEU A 402 29.87 -15.35 -3.34
CA LEU A 402 30.68 -15.81 -2.22
C LEU A 402 31.51 -17.04 -2.58
N GLU A 403 30.90 -18.04 -3.22
CA GLU A 403 31.59 -19.25 -3.68
C GLU A 403 32.75 -18.92 -4.62
N THR A 404 32.49 -18.14 -5.66
CA THR A 404 33.53 -17.72 -6.62
C THR A 404 34.67 -16.92 -5.96
N THR A 405 34.38 -16.09 -4.94
CA THR A 405 35.45 -15.41 -4.17
C THR A 405 36.25 -16.35 -3.30
N LEU A 406 35.60 -17.36 -2.73
CA LEU A 406 36.25 -18.37 -1.89
C LEU A 406 37.00 -19.43 -2.71
N GLU A 407 36.64 -19.66 -3.96
CA GLU A 407 37.37 -20.57 -4.86
C GLU A 407 38.65 -19.93 -5.42
N GLN A 408 38.61 -18.64 -5.78
CA GLN A 408 39.79 -17.92 -6.30
C GLN A 408 40.79 -17.47 -5.22
N TYR A 409 40.56 -17.94 -4.00
CA TYR A 409 41.25 -17.65 -2.75
C TYR A 409 42.78 -17.85 -2.76
N ASN A 410 43.31 -18.61 -3.73
CA ASN A 410 44.75 -18.83 -3.89
C ASN A 410 45.52 -17.69 -4.59
N VAL A 411 44.84 -16.70 -5.21
CA VAL A 411 45.51 -15.68 -6.03
C VAL A 411 45.76 -14.36 -5.27
N HIS A 412 44.95 -14.04 -4.26
CA HIS A 412 44.96 -12.72 -3.60
C HIS A 412 45.27 -12.72 -2.10
N GLY A 413 45.42 -13.88 -1.45
CA GLY A 413 45.85 -13.99 -0.05
C GLY A 413 44.87 -13.43 0.99
N VAL A 414 43.60 -13.27 0.63
CA VAL A 414 42.53 -12.81 1.54
C VAL A 414 42.08 -13.98 2.41
N PRO A 415 41.83 -13.82 3.73
CA PRO A 415 41.40 -14.93 4.59
C PRO A 415 39.91 -15.28 4.48
N HIS A 416 39.53 -16.55 4.64
CA HIS A 416 38.22 -17.14 4.28
C HIS A 416 37.12 -16.56 5.15
N TRP A 417 37.42 -16.48 6.45
CA TRP A 417 36.55 -15.86 7.43
C TRP A 417 36.25 -14.39 7.11
N LEU A 418 37.15 -13.66 6.44
CA LEU A 418 36.91 -12.26 6.07
C LEU A 418 35.93 -12.16 4.90
N VAL A 419 36.04 -13.04 3.91
CA VAL A 419 35.09 -13.12 2.79
C VAL A 419 33.71 -13.50 3.30
N ALA A 420 33.63 -14.59 4.08
CA ALA A 420 32.39 -15.04 4.71
C ALA A 420 31.74 -13.94 5.57
N LEU A 421 32.53 -13.24 6.38
CA LEU A 421 32.05 -12.13 7.22
C LEU A 421 31.55 -10.95 6.39
N PHE A 422 32.24 -10.59 5.30
CA PHE A 422 31.81 -9.49 4.43
C PHE A 422 30.42 -9.75 3.83
N PHE A 423 30.22 -10.90 3.18
CA PHE A 423 28.93 -11.22 2.55
C PHE A 423 27.82 -11.51 3.58
N SER A 424 28.14 -12.23 4.67
CA SER A 424 27.14 -12.55 5.71
C SER A 424 26.68 -11.30 6.46
N SER A 425 27.60 -10.38 6.79
CA SER A 425 27.25 -9.11 7.44
C SER A 425 26.44 -8.19 6.53
N PHE A 426 26.78 -8.14 5.23
CA PHE A 426 25.99 -7.42 4.23
C PHE A 426 24.57 -7.95 4.15
N TYR A 427 24.41 -9.28 3.98
CA TYR A 427 23.11 -9.91 3.83
C TYR A 427 22.23 -9.69 5.06
N LEU A 428 22.77 -9.86 6.27
CA LEU A 428 22.05 -9.61 7.52
C LEU A 428 21.61 -8.14 7.64
N ALA A 429 22.51 -7.20 7.36
CA ALA A 429 22.21 -5.77 7.44
C ALA A 429 21.15 -5.35 6.41
N MET A 430 21.23 -5.83 5.17
CA MET A 430 20.27 -5.50 4.13
C MET A 430 18.92 -6.17 4.34
N SER A 431 18.90 -7.44 4.75
CA SER A 431 17.67 -8.15 5.12
C SER A 431 16.95 -7.45 6.28
N PHE A 432 17.70 -6.99 7.29
CA PHE A 432 17.17 -6.18 8.38
C PHE A 432 16.50 -4.89 7.88
N LEU A 433 17.18 -4.14 7.02
CA LEU A 433 16.64 -2.91 6.44
C LEU A 433 15.40 -3.17 5.55
N LEU A 434 15.42 -4.23 4.74
CA LEU A 434 14.31 -4.61 3.86
C LEU A 434 13.06 -5.01 4.65
N VAL A 435 13.20 -5.83 5.70
CA VAL A 435 12.07 -6.21 6.55
C VAL A 435 11.52 -4.97 7.27
N ASN A 436 12.37 -4.10 7.80
CA ASN A 436 11.93 -2.87 8.43
C ASN A 436 11.19 -1.95 7.45
N MET A 437 11.66 -1.85 6.21
CA MET A 437 10.97 -1.11 5.14
C MET A 437 9.59 -1.73 4.82
N PHE A 438 9.52 -3.06 4.74
CA PHE A 438 8.28 -3.78 4.45
C PHE A 438 7.24 -3.62 5.57
N VAL A 439 7.66 -3.76 6.84
CA VAL A 439 6.79 -3.54 7.99
C VAL A 439 6.27 -2.10 8.01
N MET A 440 7.16 -1.12 7.79
CA MET A 440 6.76 0.29 7.68
C MET A 440 5.75 0.52 6.55
N PHE A 441 5.97 -0.09 5.38
CA PHE A 441 5.04 -0.02 4.26
C PHE A 441 3.68 -0.65 4.58
N ILE A 442 3.65 -1.82 5.22
CA ILE A 442 2.39 -2.47 5.64
C ILE A 442 1.62 -1.57 6.59
N ILE A 443 2.28 -1.03 7.60
CA ILE A 443 1.61 -0.20 8.62
C ILE A 443 1.02 1.05 7.97
N GLN A 444 1.78 1.72 7.10
CA GLN A 444 1.27 2.86 6.34
C GLN A 444 0.11 2.48 5.41
N THR A 445 0.21 1.34 4.73
CA THR A 445 -0.85 0.85 3.85
C THR A 445 -2.10 0.50 4.65
N PHE A 446 -1.95 -0.09 5.84
CA PHE A 446 -3.07 -0.41 6.72
C PHE A 446 -3.75 0.84 7.29
N GLU A 447 -2.97 1.86 7.67
CA GLU A 447 -3.52 3.18 8.03
C GLU A 447 -4.27 3.80 6.86
N LEU A 448 -3.73 3.70 5.64
CA LEU A 448 -4.39 4.22 4.44
C LEU A 448 -5.66 3.46 4.11
N LEU A 449 -5.67 2.14 4.20
CA LEU A 449 -6.87 1.32 3.99
C LEU A 449 -7.96 1.65 5.01
N LYS A 450 -7.59 1.89 6.27
CA LYS A 450 -8.55 2.38 7.29
C LYS A 450 -9.12 3.75 6.93
N MET A 451 -8.26 4.66 6.44
CA MET A 451 -8.71 5.97 5.96
C MET A 451 -9.54 5.87 4.69
N GLU A 452 -9.20 4.97 3.77
CA GLU A 452 -9.88 4.78 2.49
C GLU A 452 -11.23 4.09 2.69
N SER A 453 -11.35 3.09 3.56
CA SER A 453 -12.66 2.52 3.91
C SER A 453 -13.61 3.55 4.50
N ALA A 454 -13.10 4.50 5.29
CA ALA A 454 -13.88 5.65 5.74
C ALA A 454 -14.16 6.59 4.55
N ASN A 455 -13.13 7.02 3.81
CA ASN A 455 -13.25 7.97 2.72
C ASN A 455 -14.10 7.47 1.54
N MET A 456 -14.19 6.18 1.25
CA MET A 456 -14.99 5.66 0.13
C MET A 456 -16.47 5.98 0.28
N SER A 457 -17.01 5.83 1.51
CA SER A 457 -18.38 6.25 1.82
C SER A 457 -18.61 7.75 1.57
N ILE A 458 -17.53 8.54 1.54
CA ILE A 458 -17.58 10.00 1.47
C ILE A 458 -17.21 10.53 0.09
N GLU A 459 -16.31 9.87 -0.63
CA GLU A 459 -15.97 10.19 -2.03
C GLU A 459 -17.10 9.80 -2.98
N GLU A 460 -17.93 8.82 -2.64
CA GLU A 460 -19.21 8.57 -3.33
C GLU A 460 -20.23 9.69 -3.06
N LEU A 461 -20.20 10.26 -1.84
CA LEU A 461 -21.08 11.32 -1.38
C LEU A 461 -20.74 12.70 -1.96
N ILE A 462 -19.45 13.08 -2.02
CA ILE A 462 -18.98 14.40 -2.48
C ILE A 462 -19.52 14.80 -3.87
N PRO A 463 -19.42 13.99 -4.95
CA PRO A 463 -19.87 14.41 -6.28
C PRO A 463 -21.39 14.58 -6.32
N THR A 464 -22.13 13.71 -5.64
CA THR A 464 -23.59 13.79 -5.53
C THR A 464 -24.02 15.04 -4.78
N TYR A 465 -23.35 15.35 -3.66
CA TYR A 465 -23.56 16.59 -2.92
C TYR A 465 -23.20 17.84 -3.72
N GLN A 466 -22.05 17.84 -4.41
CA GLN A 466 -21.63 18.94 -5.28
C GLN A 466 -22.62 19.16 -6.43
N GLU A 467 -23.14 18.10 -7.04
CA GLU A 467 -24.14 18.19 -8.10
C GLU A 467 -25.43 18.84 -7.60
N VAL A 468 -25.97 18.35 -6.48
CA VAL A 468 -27.19 18.89 -5.88
C VAL A 468 -26.97 20.33 -5.41
N TRP A 469 -25.86 20.63 -4.73
CA TRP A 469 -25.49 21.99 -4.30
C TRP A 469 -25.39 22.95 -5.48
N SER A 470 -24.81 22.51 -6.60
CA SER A 470 -24.65 23.33 -7.80
C SER A 470 -25.97 23.79 -8.43
N LYS A 471 -27.08 23.11 -8.16
CA LYS A 471 -28.44 23.52 -8.56
C LYS A 471 -28.92 24.74 -7.77
N TYR A 472 -28.54 24.86 -6.50
CA TYR A 472 -28.98 25.92 -5.60
C TYR A 472 -28.00 27.11 -5.54
N ASP A 473 -26.71 26.87 -5.80
CA ASP A 473 -25.64 27.86 -5.87
C ASP A 473 -24.87 27.78 -7.22
N PRO A 474 -25.46 28.27 -8.32
CA PRO A 474 -24.86 28.17 -9.65
C PRO A 474 -23.55 28.95 -9.80
N ASN A 475 -23.32 29.96 -8.97
CA ASN A 475 -22.12 30.80 -9.01
C ASN A 475 -20.97 30.28 -8.13
N ALA A 476 -21.15 29.14 -7.44
CA ALA A 476 -20.20 28.58 -6.47
C ALA A 476 -19.73 29.61 -5.42
N THR A 477 -20.68 30.37 -4.89
CA THR A 477 -20.44 31.32 -3.79
C THR A 477 -20.13 30.64 -2.47
N GLY A 478 -20.55 29.38 -2.30
CA GLY A 478 -20.33 28.58 -1.11
C GLY A 478 -21.29 28.89 0.04
N LEU A 479 -22.35 29.66 -0.22
CA LEU A 479 -23.34 30.10 0.77
C LEU A 479 -24.76 29.71 0.31
N LEU A 480 -25.58 29.23 1.24
CA LEU A 480 -26.96 28.82 1.01
C LEU A 480 -27.92 29.53 1.98
N PRO A 481 -28.98 30.20 1.48
CA PRO A 481 -29.95 30.86 2.34
C PRO A 481 -30.85 29.84 3.07
N PRO A 482 -31.39 30.18 4.26
CA PRO A 482 -31.88 29.19 5.22
C PRO A 482 -33.19 28.53 4.81
N HIS A 483 -34.01 29.21 4.01
CA HIS A 483 -35.24 28.66 3.46
C HIS A 483 -35.02 27.56 2.41
N ARG A 484 -33.80 27.44 1.85
CA ARG A 484 -33.46 26.42 0.84
C ARG A 484 -32.76 25.20 1.42
N LEU A 485 -32.35 25.24 2.70
CA LEU A 485 -31.69 24.11 3.34
C LEU A 485 -32.60 22.88 3.39
N THR A 486 -33.89 23.06 3.70
CA THR A 486 -34.84 21.94 3.72
C THR A 486 -35.06 21.33 2.35
N ASP A 487 -35.01 22.15 1.29
CA ASP A 487 -35.17 21.66 -0.09
C ASP A 487 -33.91 20.90 -0.54
N LEU A 488 -32.72 21.39 -0.17
CA LEU A 488 -31.44 20.71 -0.40
C LEU A 488 -31.41 19.32 0.27
N LEU A 489 -31.80 19.23 1.54
CA LEU A 489 -31.80 17.99 2.32
C LEU A 489 -32.79 16.93 1.80
N LEU A 490 -33.86 17.35 1.12
CA LEU A 490 -34.84 16.47 0.49
C LEU A 490 -34.42 16.01 -0.91
N ASP A 491 -33.63 16.82 -1.63
CA ASP A 491 -33.13 16.50 -2.97
C ASP A 491 -31.86 15.63 -2.93
N LEU A 492 -31.25 15.45 -1.75
CA LEU A 492 -30.15 14.51 -1.51
C LEU A 492 -30.67 13.05 -1.48
N PRO A 493 -29.91 12.07 -2.01
CA PRO A 493 -30.30 10.65 -1.98
C PRO A 493 -30.56 10.15 -0.55
N GLU A 494 -31.41 9.14 -0.37
CA GLU A 494 -31.81 8.59 0.94
C GLU A 494 -30.63 8.08 1.79
N GLU A 495 -29.50 7.75 1.17
CA GLU A 495 -28.25 7.36 1.83
C GLU A 495 -27.53 8.54 2.55
N ILE A 496 -27.95 9.77 2.29
CA ILE A 496 -27.22 11.02 2.60
C ILE A 496 -28.16 12.10 3.17
N GLY A 497 -29.31 12.25 2.52
CA GLY A 497 -30.37 13.19 2.83
C GLY A 497 -31.37 12.61 3.82
N VAL A 498 -32.58 13.16 3.82
CA VAL A 498 -33.66 12.74 4.71
C VAL A 498 -34.60 11.81 3.94
N GLY A 499 -34.58 10.53 4.28
CA GLY A 499 -35.51 9.53 3.77
C GLY A 499 -36.94 9.70 4.29
N PRO A 500 -37.96 9.17 3.60
CA PRO A 500 -39.36 9.19 4.05
C PRO A 500 -39.61 8.45 5.38
N HIS A 501 -38.66 7.65 5.85
CA HIS A 501 -38.74 6.86 7.08
C HIS A 501 -37.80 7.31 8.20
N ASP A 502 -37.05 8.41 8.03
CA ASP A 502 -36.09 8.84 9.04
C ASP A 502 -36.78 9.42 10.29
N PRO A 503 -36.26 9.11 11.50
CA PRO A 503 -36.78 9.68 12.73
C PRO A 503 -36.65 11.21 12.70
N TYR A 504 -37.73 11.94 13.01
CA TYR A 504 -37.71 13.40 13.16
C TYR A 504 -36.61 13.93 14.10
N LEU A 505 -36.12 13.08 15.00
CA LEU A 505 -34.99 13.34 15.90
C LEU A 505 -33.68 13.59 15.14
N TYR A 506 -33.42 12.85 14.06
CA TYR A 506 -32.25 12.99 13.19
C TYR A 506 -32.19 14.38 12.53
N LEU A 507 -33.35 14.84 12.05
CA LEU A 507 -33.50 16.13 11.38
C LEU A 507 -33.32 17.32 12.34
N VAL A 508 -33.75 17.16 13.60
CA VAL A 508 -33.59 18.18 14.64
C VAL A 508 -32.13 18.31 15.07
N HIS A 509 -31.42 17.19 15.28
CA HIS A 509 -29.99 17.24 15.61
C HIS A 509 -29.12 17.79 14.46
N LEU A 510 -29.45 17.45 13.21
CA LEU A 510 -28.77 18.01 12.04
C LEU A 510 -28.96 19.54 11.98
N VAL A 511 -30.18 20.03 12.21
CA VAL A 511 -30.48 21.47 12.21
C VAL A 511 -29.84 22.18 13.41
N ASP A 512 -29.89 21.60 14.62
CA ASP A 512 -29.28 22.18 15.83
C ASP A 512 -27.76 22.32 15.70
N ARG A 513 -27.08 21.31 15.13
CA ARG A 513 -25.63 21.36 14.85
C ARG A 513 -25.29 22.40 13.77
N LEU A 514 -26.21 22.66 12.84
CA LEU A 514 -26.06 23.68 11.80
C LEU A 514 -26.42 25.10 12.30
N GLU A 515 -27.26 25.24 13.33
CA GLU A 515 -27.72 26.51 13.92
C GLU A 515 -26.72 27.17 14.89
N ALA A 516 -25.58 26.54 15.19
CA ALA A 516 -24.57 27.06 16.12
C ALA A 516 -23.79 28.32 15.65
N GLN A 517 -24.30 29.13 14.71
CA GLN A 517 -23.68 30.40 14.28
C GLN A 517 -24.65 31.59 14.08
N PRO A 518 -24.16 32.83 14.30
CA PRO A 518 -24.96 34.07 14.26
C PRO A 518 -25.23 34.64 12.85
N SER A 519 -24.79 33.97 11.79
CA SER A 519 -24.97 34.43 10.39
C SER A 519 -26.14 33.72 9.73
N TYR A 520 -26.99 34.49 9.05
CA TYR A 520 -28.23 34.01 8.40
C TYR A 520 -28.04 33.00 7.26
N ASP A 521 -26.82 32.76 6.77
CA ASP A 521 -26.53 31.88 5.62
C ASP A 521 -25.67 30.66 6.03
N TYR A 522 -25.96 29.50 5.42
CA TYR A 522 -25.24 28.24 5.66
C TYR A 522 -24.04 28.08 4.70
N SER A 523 -22.87 27.71 5.23
CA SER A 523 -21.65 27.47 4.44
C SER A 523 -21.59 26.05 3.86
N PHE A 524 -21.10 25.93 2.61
CA PHE A 524 -20.89 24.65 1.89
C PHE A 524 -20.10 23.62 2.70
N HIS A 525 -18.98 24.04 3.29
CA HIS A 525 -18.08 23.12 4.00
C HIS A 525 -18.69 22.61 5.31
N ARG A 526 -19.36 23.50 6.06
CA ARG A 526 -19.99 23.12 7.34
C ARG A 526 -21.18 22.19 7.15
N THR A 527 -22.01 22.48 6.14
CA THR A 527 -23.14 21.62 5.78
C THR A 527 -22.67 20.23 5.36
N LEU A 528 -21.61 20.17 4.54
CA LEU A 528 -20.98 18.90 4.16
C LEU A 528 -20.40 18.15 5.37
N ILE A 529 -19.63 18.81 6.24
CA ILE A 529 -19.04 18.21 7.45
C ILE A 529 -20.10 17.66 8.39
N SER A 530 -21.20 18.39 8.61
CA SER A 530 -22.29 17.95 9.49
C SER A 530 -23.03 16.72 8.93
N ILE A 531 -23.34 16.69 7.63
CA ILE A 531 -23.99 15.54 6.99
C ILE A 531 -23.08 14.30 7.09
N CYS A 532 -21.82 14.47 6.71
CA CYS A 532 -20.80 13.45 6.76
C CYS A 532 -20.54 12.86 8.16
N THR A 533 -20.47 13.71 9.19
CA THR A 533 -20.22 13.25 10.56
C THR A 533 -21.36 12.42 11.12
N ILE A 534 -22.59 12.75 10.73
CA ILE A 534 -23.78 12.02 11.17
C ILE A 534 -23.89 10.68 10.41
N ALA A 535 -23.59 10.66 9.12
CA ALA A 535 -23.61 9.43 8.31
C ALA A 535 -22.52 8.41 8.71
N CYS A 536 -21.31 8.86 9.07
CA CYS A 536 -20.17 7.98 9.33
C CYS A 536 -20.02 7.53 10.80
N TYR A 537 -20.62 8.20 11.78
CA TYR A 537 -20.46 7.89 13.22
C TYR A 537 -21.81 7.88 13.98
N PRO A 538 -22.69 6.90 13.75
CA PRO A 538 -23.95 6.78 14.50
C PRO A 538 -23.73 6.40 15.98
N ASP A 539 -22.71 5.57 16.28
CA ASP A 539 -22.52 4.97 17.61
C ASP A 539 -21.94 5.93 18.68
N HIS A 540 -21.25 7.00 18.26
CA HIS A 540 -20.71 8.00 19.19
C HIS A 540 -21.77 8.99 19.70
N LEU A 541 -22.96 9.03 19.09
CA LEU A 541 -24.08 9.88 19.50
C LEU A 541 -25.00 9.21 20.54
N ALA A 542 -24.92 7.89 20.73
CA ALA A 542 -25.78 7.17 21.66
C ALA A 542 -25.79 7.70 23.12
N PRO A 543 -24.66 8.09 23.73
CA PRO A 543 -24.67 8.58 25.12
C PRO A 543 -25.17 10.02 25.29
N GLU A 544 -25.03 10.88 24.27
CA GLU A 544 -25.65 12.23 24.28
C GLU A 544 -27.16 12.15 24.00
N MET A 545 -27.63 11.11 23.31
CA MET A 545 -29.06 10.89 23.04
C MET A 545 -29.86 10.54 24.31
N GLU A 546 -29.31 9.73 25.23
CA GLU A 546 -29.99 9.29 26.46
C GLU A 546 -30.29 10.44 27.45
N THR A 547 -29.41 11.45 27.51
CA THR A 547 -29.57 12.58 28.46
C THR A 547 -30.56 13.65 27.98
N SER A 548 -30.96 13.61 26.70
CA SER A 548 -31.83 14.61 26.08
C SER A 548 -33.32 14.24 26.06
N GLU A 549 -33.70 12.98 26.34
CA GLU A 549 -35.08 12.49 26.20
C GLU A 549 -36.10 13.29 27.05
N ASP A 550 -35.71 13.74 28.25
CA ASP A 550 -36.60 14.46 29.18
C ASP A 550 -36.87 15.91 28.75
N LEU A 551 -35.88 16.60 28.19
CA LEU A 551 -36.03 17.94 27.62
C LEU A 551 -36.79 17.89 26.28
N PHE A 552 -36.61 16.78 25.54
CA PHE A 552 -37.20 16.57 24.22
C PHE A 552 -38.70 16.26 24.29
N LEU A 553 -39.22 15.64 25.37
CA LEU A 553 -40.65 15.41 25.53
C LEU A 553 -41.46 16.73 25.64
N LEU A 554 -40.83 17.77 26.19
CA LEU A 554 -41.37 19.14 26.26
C LEU A 554 -41.34 19.85 24.91
N PHE A 555 -40.23 19.74 24.16
CA PHE A 555 -40.12 20.30 22.81
C PHE A 555 -40.99 19.59 21.77
N ARG A 556 -41.12 18.25 21.84
CA ARG A 556 -42.00 17.41 21.00
C ARG A 556 -43.44 17.90 21.00
N LYS A 557 -43.94 18.39 22.15
CA LYS A 557 -45.31 18.94 22.25
C LYS A 557 -45.43 20.32 21.59
N ALA A 558 -44.39 21.15 21.65
CA ALA A 558 -44.39 22.50 21.06
C ALA A 558 -44.15 22.46 19.54
N TRP A 559 -43.19 21.66 19.09
CA TRP A 559 -42.76 21.59 17.70
C TRP A 559 -43.74 20.81 16.81
N ALA A 560 -44.33 19.73 17.34
CA ALA A 560 -45.40 19.02 16.64
C ALA A 560 -46.58 19.95 16.32
N ILE A 561 -46.91 20.91 17.19
CA ILE A 561 -47.99 21.89 16.95
C ILE A 561 -47.63 22.84 15.79
N VAL A 562 -46.38 23.32 15.71
CA VAL A 562 -45.93 24.24 14.66
C VAL A 562 -45.83 23.54 13.31
N VAL A 563 -45.28 22.33 13.27
CA VAL A 563 -45.17 21.52 12.04
C VAL A 563 -46.53 21.03 11.57
N LEU A 564 -47.43 20.56 12.47
CA LEU A 564 -48.80 20.21 12.07
C LEU A 564 -49.54 21.43 11.53
N GLN A 565 -49.36 22.62 12.12
CA GLN A 565 -50.00 23.84 11.63
C GLN A 565 -49.49 24.25 10.24
N GLY A 566 -48.18 24.10 9.98
CA GLY A 566 -47.58 24.34 8.66
C GLY A 566 -48.02 23.31 7.60
N PHE A 567 -48.01 22.02 7.97
CA PHE A 567 -48.42 20.91 7.11
C PHE A 567 -49.92 20.95 6.80
N LEU A 568 -50.77 21.22 7.79
CA LEU A 568 -52.22 21.40 7.60
C LEU A 568 -52.54 22.66 6.79
N ARG A 569 -51.81 23.77 6.96
CA ARG A 569 -51.94 24.95 6.08
C ARG A 569 -51.62 24.62 4.62
N ARG A 570 -50.54 23.87 4.36
CA ARG A 570 -50.13 23.46 3.00
C ARG A 570 -51.12 22.46 2.37
N GLN A 571 -51.66 21.52 3.15
CA GLN A 571 -52.72 20.60 2.71
C GLN A 571 -54.04 21.33 2.41
N VAL A 572 -54.43 22.32 3.22
CA VAL A 572 -55.63 23.15 2.99
C VAL A 572 -55.46 24.05 1.76
N LEU A 573 -54.25 24.59 1.52
CA LEU A 573 -53.95 25.39 0.33
C LEU A 573 -53.92 24.54 -0.95
N ARG A 574 -53.33 23.33 -0.92
CA ARG A 574 -53.37 22.38 -2.03
C ARG A 574 -54.80 21.90 -2.34
N ARG A 575 -55.63 21.64 -1.32
CA ARG A 575 -57.04 21.25 -1.52
C ARG A 575 -57.94 22.40 -1.97
N ARG A 576 -57.59 23.66 -1.68
CA ARG A 576 -58.27 24.85 -2.25
C ARG A 576 -57.87 25.13 -3.69
N ALA A 577 -56.62 24.83 -4.08
CA ALA A 577 -56.13 24.97 -5.45
C ALA A 577 -56.68 23.89 -6.42
N HIS A 578 -57.37 22.86 -5.91
CA HIS A 578 -57.93 21.74 -6.71
C HIS A 578 -59.46 21.60 -6.60
N ARG A 579 -60.20 22.65 -6.20
CA ARG A 579 -61.67 22.64 -6.30
C ARG A 579 -62.14 23.24 -7.64
N PRO A 580 -62.90 22.51 -8.48
CA PRO A 580 -63.62 23.12 -9.59
C PRO A 580 -64.75 24.03 -9.07
N PRO A 581 -65.10 25.12 -9.78
CA PRO A 581 -66.11 26.05 -9.33
C PRO A 581 -67.51 25.45 -9.54
N GLY A 582 -68.14 25.00 -8.47
CA GLY A 582 -69.54 24.57 -8.47
C GLY A 582 -69.78 23.31 -7.63
N GLY A 583 -70.31 23.49 -6.43
CA GLY A 583 -70.71 22.37 -5.57
C GLY A 583 -70.97 22.82 -4.14
N GLY A 584 -72.25 22.98 -3.80
CA GLY A 584 -72.74 23.39 -2.48
C GLY A 584 -72.21 22.50 -1.35
N GLY A 585 -71.94 23.12 -0.21
CA GLY A 585 -71.32 22.48 0.95
C GLY A 585 -72.24 21.56 1.74
N SER A 586 -71.63 20.59 2.43
CA SER A 586 -72.22 19.95 3.60
C SER A 586 -71.69 20.64 4.88
N PRO A 587 -72.56 21.07 5.82
CA PRO A 587 -72.17 21.79 7.04
C PRO A 587 -71.44 20.95 8.10
N HIS A 588 -71.27 19.64 7.88
CA HIS A 588 -70.72 18.75 8.92
C HIS A 588 -69.20 18.87 9.12
N ALA A 589 -68.44 19.27 8.08
CA ALA A 589 -66.97 19.36 8.15
C ALA A 589 -66.47 20.63 8.87
N SER A 590 -67.22 21.74 8.77
CA SER A 590 -66.88 22.99 9.45
C SER A 590 -67.11 22.92 10.96
N PHE A 591 -68.07 22.09 11.42
CA PHE A 591 -68.36 21.90 12.83
C PHE A 591 -67.26 21.10 13.55
N ARG A 592 -66.71 20.04 12.93
CA ARG A 592 -65.60 19.26 13.50
C ARG A 592 -64.29 20.05 13.60
N LEU A 593 -64.02 20.93 12.64
CA LEU A 593 -62.85 21.82 12.67
C LEU A 593 -62.95 22.92 13.73
N ARG A 594 -64.16 23.45 13.98
CA ARG A 594 -64.39 24.43 15.07
C ARG A 594 -64.32 23.77 16.44
N ALA A 595 -64.80 22.53 16.58
CA ALA A 595 -64.69 21.75 17.83
C ALA A 595 -63.23 21.41 18.18
N LEU A 596 -62.41 21.02 17.19
CA LEU A 596 -60.97 20.77 17.39
C LEU A 596 -60.18 22.06 17.71
N ALA A 597 -60.53 23.19 17.09
CA ALA A 597 -59.92 24.48 17.41
C ALA A 597 -60.36 25.06 18.77
N ALA A 598 -61.52 24.66 19.28
CA ALA A 598 -61.98 25.00 20.64
C ALA A 598 -61.29 24.12 21.69
N ALA A 599 -61.10 22.83 21.41
CA ALA A 599 -60.35 21.90 22.26
C ALA A 599 -58.87 22.32 22.40
N GLY A 600 -58.23 22.74 21.30
CA GLY A 600 -56.84 23.24 21.32
C GLY A 600 -56.65 24.53 22.14
N ARG A 601 -57.64 25.44 22.12
CA ARG A 601 -57.60 26.69 22.92
C ARG A 601 -57.83 26.44 24.41
N SER A 602 -58.71 25.51 24.77
CA SER A 602 -58.93 25.09 26.16
C SER A 602 -57.68 24.44 26.76
N SER A 603 -56.99 23.60 25.98
CA SER A 603 -55.75 22.92 26.41
C SER A 603 -54.57 23.89 26.58
N ALA A 604 -54.41 24.87 25.67
CA ALA A 604 -53.39 25.92 25.79
C ALA A 604 -53.61 26.85 27.00
N HIS A 605 -54.87 27.18 27.31
CA HIS A 605 -55.21 27.99 28.48
C HIS A 605 -54.99 27.22 29.80
N HIS A 606 -55.12 25.89 29.78
CA HIS A 606 -54.83 25.05 30.94
C HIS A 606 -53.32 24.90 31.18
N LEU A 607 -52.53 24.84 30.10
CA LEU A 607 -51.06 24.79 30.12
C LEU A 607 -50.44 26.12 30.59
N GLY A 608 -51.00 27.26 30.15
CA GLY A 608 -50.59 28.59 30.63
C GLY A 608 -50.81 28.78 32.14
N LYS A 609 -51.87 28.16 32.70
CA LYS A 609 -52.11 28.14 34.16
C LYS A 609 -51.16 27.21 34.93
N GLN A 610 -50.61 26.16 34.30
CA GLN A 610 -49.60 25.29 34.92
C GLN A 610 -48.21 25.94 34.92
N LEU A 611 -47.81 26.60 33.82
CA LEU A 611 -46.56 27.37 33.73
C LEU A 611 -46.50 28.53 34.72
N HIS A 612 -47.63 29.20 34.98
CA HIS A 612 -47.70 30.25 36.00
C HIS A 612 -47.61 29.72 37.44
N ARG A 613 -47.98 28.45 37.68
CA ARG A 613 -47.87 27.77 38.99
C ARG A 613 -46.46 27.22 39.26
N THR A 614 -45.73 26.81 38.23
CA THR A 614 -44.33 26.36 38.38
C THR A 614 -43.35 27.52 38.49
N GLY A 615 -43.66 28.68 37.90
CA GLY A 615 -42.88 29.92 38.08
C GLY A 615 -43.06 30.61 39.45
N SER A 616 -44.14 30.31 40.19
CA SER A 616 -44.39 30.90 41.52
C SER A 616 -43.82 30.11 42.70
N HIS A 617 -43.26 28.91 42.47
CA HIS A 617 -42.65 28.07 43.52
C HIS A 617 -41.13 28.22 43.66
N SER A 618 -40.45 29.00 42.80
CA SER A 618 -39.00 29.25 42.89
C SER A 618 -38.62 30.59 43.54
N SER A 619 -39.55 31.23 44.25
CA SER A 619 -39.35 32.54 44.89
C SER A 619 -39.98 32.55 46.29
N GLY A 620 -39.31 31.96 47.28
CA GLY A 620 -39.67 32.14 48.69
C GLY A 620 -39.10 31.10 49.67
N GLY A 621 -38.14 31.54 50.49
CA GLY A 621 -37.66 30.87 51.72
C GLY A 621 -36.25 30.28 51.57
N GLY A 622 -35.24 30.60 52.40
CA GLY A 622 -35.15 31.43 53.60
C GLY A 622 -33.71 31.34 54.11
N GLY A 623 -33.16 32.44 54.65
CA GLY A 623 -31.80 32.48 55.20
C GLY A 623 -31.72 32.08 56.68
N GLY A 624 -30.50 31.75 57.12
CA GLY A 624 -29.94 32.23 58.38
C GLY A 624 -29.57 31.21 59.48
N LYS A 625 -28.29 31.31 59.89
CA LYS A 625 -27.63 30.93 61.18
C LYS A 625 -27.17 29.46 61.34
N GLY A 626 -26.00 29.15 61.88
CA GLY A 626 -24.89 29.94 62.42
C GLY A 626 -23.85 29.04 63.13
N GLU A 627 -22.60 29.51 63.10
CA GLU A 627 -21.49 29.33 64.07
C GLU A 627 -20.87 27.94 64.41
N GLY A 628 -19.53 27.92 64.38
CA GLY A 628 -18.64 26.89 64.94
C GLY A 628 -17.19 27.03 64.45
N GLU A 629 -16.38 27.78 65.21
CA GLU A 629 -14.97 28.17 65.01
C GLU A 629 -13.94 27.01 64.94
N GLY A 630 -12.74 27.28 64.38
CA GLY A 630 -11.49 26.61 64.79
C GLY A 630 -10.40 26.42 63.72
N ASP A 631 -9.42 27.32 63.74
CA ASP A 631 -8.16 27.52 62.98
C ASP A 631 -7.15 26.30 62.91
N PRO A 632 -5.90 26.42 62.40
CA PRO A 632 -5.43 25.85 61.12
C PRO A 632 -4.23 24.89 61.26
N GLY A 633 -3.76 24.27 60.15
CA GLY A 633 -2.43 23.64 60.17
C GLY A 633 -2.01 22.81 58.96
N GLY A 634 -0.92 23.25 58.31
CA GLY A 634 0.15 22.34 57.85
C GLY A 634 0.15 21.87 56.39
N ALA A 635 1.03 22.48 55.58
CA ALA A 635 1.79 21.80 54.52
C ALA A 635 2.69 20.67 55.15
N PRO A 636 3.45 19.82 54.41
CA PRO A 636 3.89 19.94 53.01
C PRO A 636 4.00 18.63 52.17
N GLU A 637 4.42 18.82 50.92
CA GLU A 637 5.31 18.00 50.06
C GLU A 637 5.15 16.47 49.92
N GLY A 638 5.12 16.05 48.65
CA GLY A 638 5.30 14.70 48.14
C GLY A 638 5.29 14.71 46.62
#